data_AF-A0A9Q2VIN8-F1
#
_entry.id   AF-A0A9Q2VIN8-F1
#
_cell.length_a   1.000
_cell.length_b   1.000
_cell.length_c   1.000
_cell.angle_alpha   90.00
_cell.angle_beta   90.00
_cell.angle_gamma   90.00
#
_symmetry.space_group_name_H-M   'P 1'
#
loop_
_entity.id
_entity.type
_entity.pdbx_description
1 polymer ?
#
loop_
_entity_poly.entity_id
_entity_poly.type
_entity_poly.pdbx_seq_one_letter_code
_entity_poly.pdbx_strand_id
1 'polypeptide(L)'
;MNAIAGTLSAMARGFRALPFVLRRLLLILAYSLVFAAGAFMHNRGAGDLAALFLLVGAIGTFWASGVWRIFKLLLRFALLVSRD
;
A
#
# COMPACT_ATOMS: atom_id res chain seq x y z
N MET A 1 -27.91 -16.10 -3.53
CA MET A 1 -26.80 -15.14 -3.77
C MET A 1 -26.12 -14.87 -2.43
N ASN A 2 -24.81 -15.08 -2.32
CA ASN A 2 -24.08 -15.02 -1.04
C ASN A 2 -24.01 -13.57 -0.53
N ALA A 3 -24.58 -13.29 0.64
CA ALA A 3 -24.62 -11.96 1.24
C ALA A 3 -23.21 -11.33 1.34
N ILE A 4 -22.20 -12.15 1.61
CA ILE A 4 -20.79 -11.76 1.70
C ILE A 4 -20.28 -11.20 0.36
N ALA A 5 -20.63 -11.85 -0.75
CA ALA A 5 -20.27 -11.37 -2.09
C ALA A 5 -20.97 -10.04 -2.43
N GLY A 6 -22.22 -9.87 -1.97
CA GLY A 6 -22.97 -8.62 -2.09
C GLY A 6 -22.27 -7.47 -1.36
N THR A 7 -21.86 -7.69 -0.10
CA THR A 7 -21.17 -6.67 0.71
C THR A 7 -19.81 -6.30 0.14
N LEU A 8 -19.00 -7.28 -0.29
CA LEU A 8 -17.72 -7.04 -0.95
C LEU A 8 -17.89 -6.22 -2.24
N SER A 9 -18.90 -6.53 -3.04
CA SER A 9 -19.18 -5.78 -4.28
C SER A 9 -19.60 -4.33 -4.01
N ALA A 10 -20.35 -4.09 -2.92
CA ALA A 10 -20.75 -2.75 -2.49
C ALA A 10 -19.54 -1.93 -2.00
N MET A 11 -18.68 -2.56 -1.18
CA MET A 11 -17.43 -1.94 -0.72
C MET A 11 -16.49 -1.62 -1.88
N ALA A 12 -16.33 -2.53 -2.85
CA ALA A 12 -15.49 -2.30 -4.02
C ALA A 12 -16.00 -1.13 -4.87
N ARG A 13 -17.32 -1.00 -5.02
CA ARG A 13 -17.94 0.16 -5.71
C ARG A 13 -17.74 1.46 -4.93
N GLY A 14 -17.93 1.44 -3.62
CA GLY A 14 -17.69 2.60 -2.74
C GLY A 14 -16.24 3.06 -2.79
N PHE A 15 -15.28 2.13 -2.68
CA PHE A 15 -13.86 2.43 -2.84
C PHE A 15 -13.55 3.02 -4.21
N ARG A 16 -14.22 2.53 -5.27
CA ARG A 16 -14.08 3.07 -6.62
C ARG A 16 -14.75 4.43 -6.84
N ALA A 17 -15.55 4.93 -5.91
CA ALA A 17 -16.16 6.26 -5.98
C ALA A 17 -15.35 7.33 -5.23
N LEU A 18 -14.44 6.94 -4.33
CA LEU A 18 -13.66 7.86 -3.51
C LEU A 18 -12.70 8.74 -4.34
N PRO A 19 -12.37 9.97 -3.91
CA PRO A 19 -11.33 10.76 -4.57
C PRO A 19 -9.96 10.06 -4.50
N PHE A 20 -9.10 10.35 -5.48
CA PHE A 20 -7.80 9.69 -5.64
C PHE A 20 -6.95 9.69 -4.36
N VAL A 21 -6.95 10.82 -3.63
CA VAL A 21 -6.20 10.99 -2.38
C VAL A 21 -6.73 10.05 -1.29
N LEU A 22 -8.05 9.97 -1.08
CA LEU A 22 -8.64 9.08 -0.08
C LEU A 22 -8.37 7.60 -0.37
N ARG A 23 -8.47 7.18 -1.64
CA ARG A 23 -8.14 5.79 -2.02
C ARG A 23 -6.71 5.44 -1.66
N ARG A 24 -5.77 6.36 -1.92
CA ARG A 24 -4.37 6.14 -1.56
C ARG A 24 -4.15 6.08 -0.06
N LEU A 25 -4.75 6.99 0.70
CA LEU A 25 -4.65 6.97 2.16
C LEU A 25 -5.18 5.65 2.74
N LEU A 26 -6.32 5.15 2.23
CA LEU A 26 -6.86 3.85 2.63
C LEU A 26 -5.94 2.68 2.25
N LEU A 27 -5.30 2.72 1.07
CA LEU A 27 -4.32 1.70 0.68
C LEU A 27 -3.09 1.73 1.59
N ILE A 28 -2.53 2.91 1.85
CA ILE A 28 -1.40 3.11 2.77
C ILE A 28 -1.75 2.54 4.15
N LEU A 29 -2.94 2.89 4.66
CA LEU A 29 -3.41 2.41 5.95
C LEU A 29 -3.54 0.88 5.97
N ALA A 30 -4.15 0.29 4.94
CA ALA A 30 -4.34 -1.16 4.83
C ALA A 30 -2.98 -1.89 4.80
N TYR A 31 -2.04 -1.46 3.97
CA TYR A 31 -0.72 -2.07 3.90
C TYR A 31 0.12 -1.85 5.17
N SER A 32 -0.03 -0.71 5.83
CA SER A 32 0.61 -0.46 7.13
C SER A 32 0.06 -1.40 8.21
N LEU A 33 -1.24 -1.70 8.16
CA LEU A 33 -1.86 -2.67 9.07
C LEU A 33 -1.34 -4.09 8.82
N VAL A 34 -1.20 -4.49 7.56
CA VAL A 34 -0.59 -5.78 7.17
C VAL A 34 0.85 -5.86 7.67
N PHE A 35 1.63 -4.78 7.54
CA PHE A 35 2.98 -4.70 8.08
C PHE A 35 3.01 -4.84 9.60
N ALA A 36 2.15 -4.11 10.31
CA ALA A 36 2.06 -4.17 11.77
C ALA A 36 1.65 -5.58 12.26
N ALA A 37 0.73 -6.25 11.56
CA ALA A 37 0.36 -7.63 11.82
C ALA A 37 1.55 -8.59 11.62
N GLY A 38 2.33 -8.40 10.54
CA GLY A 38 3.57 -9.14 10.31
C GLY A 38 4.59 -8.93 11.43
N ALA A 39 4.81 -7.70 11.87
CA ALA A 39 5.73 -7.38 12.96
C ALA A 39 5.28 -8.03 14.29
N PHE A 40 3.98 -8.01 14.57
CA PHE A 40 3.43 -8.68 15.74
C PHE A 40 3.60 -10.21 15.69
N MET A 41 3.36 -10.83 14.54
CA MET A 41 3.57 -12.27 14.34
C MET A 41 5.05 -12.66 14.44
N HIS A 42 5.95 -11.80 13.96
CA HIS A 42 7.39 -12.01 14.05
C HIS A 42 7.82 -12.11 15.52
N ASN A 43 7.33 -11.19 16.35
CA ASN A 43 7.60 -11.17 17.80
C ASN A 43 7.00 -12.36 18.56
N ARG A 44 6.06 -13.10 17.96
CA ARG A 44 5.41 -14.30 18.52
C ARG A 44 6.03 -15.61 18.04
N GLY A 45 7.12 -15.56 17.26
CA GLY A 45 7.83 -16.74 16.77
C GLY A 45 7.28 -17.35 15.48
N ALA A 46 6.29 -16.72 14.82
CA ALA A 46 5.76 -17.16 13.53
C ALA A 46 6.57 -16.61 12.35
N GLY A 47 7.88 -16.87 12.35
CA GLY A 47 8.88 -16.19 11.50
C GLY A 47 8.59 -16.16 9.99
N ASP A 48 8.28 -17.30 9.38
CA ASP A 48 8.09 -17.39 7.91
C ASP A 48 6.82 -16.66 7.44
N LEU A 49 5.71 -16.86 8.14
CA LEU A 49 4.45 -16.18 7.85
C LEU A 49 4.58 -14.67 8.14
N ALA A 50 5.26 -14.31 9.22
CA ALA A 50 5.54 -12.92 9.55
C ALA A 50 6.37 -12.23 8.47
N ALA A 51 7.38 -12.91 7.90
CA ALA A 51 8.22 -12.36 6.84
C ALA A 51 7.39 -12.02 5.58
N LEU A 52 6.43 -12.87 5.22
CA LEU A 52 5.51 -12.59 4.11
C LEU A 52 4.66 -11.35 4.37
N PHE A 53 4.07 -11.23 5.56
CA PHE A 53 3.25 -10.07 5.93
C PHE A 53 4.07 -8.78 6.00
N LEU A 54 5.30 -8.85 6.54
CA LEU A 54 6.23 -7.72 6.57
C LEU A 54 6.62 -7.27 5.16
N LEU A 55 6.96 -8.20 4.26
CA LEU A 55 7.31 -7.85 2.88
C LEU A 55 6.13 -7.24 2.12
N VAL A 56 4.97 -7.88 2.17
CA VAL A 56 3.77 -7.39 1.48
C VAL A 56 3.33 -6.04 2.04
N GLY A 57 3.37 -5.86 3.36
CA GLY A 57 3.02 -4.61 4.02
C GLY A 57 4.00 -3.48 3.69
N ALA A 58 5.31 -3.74 3.67
CA ALA A 58 6.33 -2.74 3.36
C ALA A 58 6.25 -2.31 1.88
N ILE A 59 6.23 -3.28 0.96
CA ILE A 59 6.15 -3.02 -0.48
C ILE A 59 4.83 -2.30 -0.82
N GLY A 60 3.72 -2.78 -0.25
CA GLY A 60 2.40 -2.19 -0.47
C GLY A 60 2.31 -0.75 0.04
N THR A 61 2.86 -0.47 1.23
CA THR A 61 2.89 0.90 1.79
C THR A 61 3.75 1.83 0.93
N PHE A 62 4.92 1.35 0.50
CA PHE A 62 5.81 2.10 -0.39
C PHE A 62 5.15 2.39 -1.75
N TRP A 63 4.46 1.42 -2.32
CA TRP A 63 3.72 1.60 -3.58
C TRP A 63 2.56 2.59 -3.43
N ALA A 64 1.76 2.43 -2.36
CA ALA A 64 0.57 3.23 -2.11
C ALA A 64 0.89 4.70 -1.76
N SER A 65 1.99 4.95 -1.04
CA SER A 65 2.51 6.31 -0.77
C SER A 65 2.85 7.06 -2.06
N GLY A 66 3.13 6.32 -3.14
CA GLY A 66 3.49 6.89 -4.41
C GLY A 66 4.81 7.62 -4.38
N VAL A 67 5.75 7.18 -3.54
CA VAL A 67 7.16 7.60 -3.55
C VAL A 67 7.77 7.55 -4.96
N TRP A 68 7.28 6.65 -5.83
CA TRP A 68 7.63 6.64 -7.25
C TRP A 68 7.42 7.98 -7.99
N ARG A 69 6.44 8.79 -7.58
CA ARG A 69 6.24 10.15 -8.14
C ARG A 69 7.33 11.10 -7.68
N ILE A 70 7.77 11.00 -6.43
CA ILE A 70 8.89 11.78 -5.88
C ILE A 70 10.18 11.38 -6.61
N PHE A 71 10.40 10.08 -6.81
CA PHE A 71 11.56 9.57 -7.54
C PHE A 71 11.58 10.05 -8.99
N LYS A 72 10.44 10.05 -9.71
CA LYS A 72 10.35 10.63 -11.06
C LYS A 72 10.64 12.13 -11.08
N LEU A 73 10.19 12.88 -10.08
CA LEU A 73 10.47 14.32 -9.98
C LEU A 73 11.97 14.55 -9.78
N LEU A 74 12.59 13.85 -8.83
CA LEU A 74 14.04 13.91 -8.61
C LEU A 74 14.83 13.53 -9.87
N LEU A 75 14.43 12.47 -10.57
CA LEU A 75 15.08 12.05 -11.80
C LEU A 75 14.95 13.09 -12.91
N ARG A 76 13.79 13.74 -13.04
CA ARG A 76 13.60 14.86 -13.97
C ARG A 76 14.48 16.06 -13.61
N PHE A 77 14.58 16.39 -12.32
CA PHE A 77 15.47 17.46 -11.86
C PHE A 77 16.94 17.13 -12.15
N ALA A 78 17.38 15.91 -11.85
CA ALA A 78 18.75 15.47 -12.14
C ALA A 78 19.08 15.54 -13.63
N LEU A 79 18.15 15.11 -14.50
CA LEU A 79 18.32 15.18 -15.97
C LEU A 79 18.32 16.61 -16.52
N LEU A 80 17.63 17.55 -15.86
CA LEU A 80 17.70 18.97 -16.21
C LEU A 80 19.05 19.55 -15.80
N VAL A 81 19.52 19.27 -14.59
CA VAL A 81 20.82 19.75 -14.09
C VAL A 81 22.00 19.16 -14.88
N SER A 82 21.91 17.92 -15.36
CA SER A 82 22.98 17.30 -16.16
C SER A 82 23.02 17.76 -17.62
N ARG A 83 22.09 18.63 -18.05
CA ARG A 83 21.99 19.13 -19.42
C ARG A 83 22.62 20.51 -19.61
N ASP A 84 22.99 21.19 -18.52
CA ASP A 84 23.79 22.42 -18.48
C ASP A 84 25.27 22.08 -18.23
#